data_AF-A0A9E7EWM9-F1
#
_entry.id   AF-A0A9E7EWM9-F1
#
_cell.length_a   1.000
_cell.length_b   1.000
_cell.length_c   1.000
_cell.angle_alpha   90.00
_cell.angle_beta   90.00
_cell.angle_gamma   90.00
#
_symmetry.space_group_name_H-M   'P 1'
#
loop_
_entity.id
_entity.type
_entity.pdbx_description
1 polymer ?
#
loop_
_entity_poly.entity_id
_entity_poly.type
_entity_poly.pdbx_seq_one_letter_code
_entity_poly.pdbx_strand_id
1 'polypeptide(L)'
;GPTYYRGWYHLFYQYNPASAVWGNITWGHAVSLDLVHWFYLPLAMVPDNWYDANGVWTGSATILPDGRLAMLYTGSTAELVQVQNLAVPADPDDPLLLKWVKYESNPVLVPPPGIAPRDFRDPTTAWYVPSESAWRIAIGSKNDSQRHAGIALVYRTSDFLSYELLPGVLHSVAGTGMWECVDFYPVSTESATGLDTSAAAGPGVKHVLKASLDDDRHDYYAIGTYEAATNAWVPDDPEKDVGIGLRYDYGMFYASKTFYDPVKQRRVLWGWIGETDSERTDLRKGWASLQTLPRTVLLDHKTGSNLIQWPVDDVETLRSGSQEFSNVSIPAGSVVPLMRVILRMMQVDIVAEFGVNKSALAGAVDAVVGYNCSTSGGAAGRGVLGPFGLLVLADDDLSEQTAVYFYFVRSSDGSISTHFCHDELRHARPLALLVLSHLSQTTS
;
A
#
# COMPACT_ATOMS: atom_id res chain seq x y z
N GLY A 1 3.06 5.44 -11.88
CA GLY A 1 1.94 4.76 -12.56
C GLY A 1 2.29 3.35 -12.99
N PRO A 2 2.15 2.33 -12.11
CA PRO A 2 2.35 0.94 -12.51
C PRO A 2 1.37 0.54 -13.62
N THR A 3 1.82 -0.26 -14.60
CA THR A 3 0.97 -0.67 -15.74
C THR A 3 1.52 -1.91 -16.45
N TYR A 4 0.69 -2.56 -17.26
CA TYR A 4 1.12 -3.58 -18.21
C TYR A 4 0.99 -3.03 -19.65
N TYR A 5 2.08 -3.00 -20.39
CA TYR A 5 2.12 -2.46 -21.75
C TYR A 5 2.97 -3.35 -22.67
N ARG A 6 2.40 -3.75 -23.81
CA ARG A 6 3.09 -4.48 -24.89
C ARG A 6 4.02 -5.62 -24.45
N GLY A 7 3.54 -6.47 -23.54
CA GLY A 7 4.32 -7.62 -23.07
C GLY A 7 5.05 -7.42 -21.75
N TRP A 8 5.16 -6.18 -21.27
CA TRP A 8 5.97 -5.83 -20.10
C TRP A 8 5.12 -5.22 -18.99
N TYR A 9 5.44 -5.57 -17.75
CA TYR A 9 5.04 -4.79 -16.59
C TYR A 9 6.01 -3.62 -16.42
N HIS A 10 5.48 -2.41 -16.27
CA HIS A 10 6.24 -1.20 -16.02
C HIS A 10 5.98 -0.73 -14.59
N LEU A 11 7.05 -0.41 -13.87
CA LEU A 11 7.01 0.26 -12.58
C LEU A 11 7.78 1.57 -12.68
N PHE A 12 7.11 2.65 -12.28
CA PHE A 12 7.70 3.97 -12.12
C PHE A 12 7.62 4.35 -10.65
N TYR A 13 8.68 4.95 -10.11
CA TYR A 13 8.80 5.26 -8.70
C TYR A 13 9.49 6.61 -8.48
N GLN A 14 9.07 7.34 -7.45
CA GLN A 14 9.77 8.55 -7.02
C GLN A 14 11.20 8.19 -6.65
N TYR A 15 12.17 8.90 -7.22
CA TYR A 15 13.58 8.60 -7.06
C TYR A 15 14.37 9.91 -6.96
N ASN A 16 15.28 9.98 -5.98
CA ASN A 16 16.28 11.02 -5.86
C ASN A 16 17.61 10.51 -6.46
N PRO A 17 18.05 11.01 -7.63
CA PRO A 17 19.30 10.55 -8.24
C PRO A 17 20.57 10.96 -7.49
N ALA A 18 20.45 11.91 -6.56
CA ALA A 18 21.60 12.56 -5.92
C ALA A 18 21.79 12.15 -4.45
N SER A 19 20.81 11.52 -3.81
CA SER A 19 20.87 11.22 -2.37
C SER A 19 19.93 10.09 -1.95
N ALA A 20 20.20 9.52 -0.78
CA ALA A 20 19.35 8.54 -0.10
C ALA A 20 18.20 9.16 0.71
N VAL A 21 18.03 10.49 0.65
CA VAL A 21 16.95 11.22 1.36
C VAL A 21 16.02 11.90 0.37
N TRP A 22 14.80 12.23 0.80
CA TRP A 22 13.82 12.87 -0.06
C TRP A 22 14.29 14.24 -0.59
N GLY A 23 14.10 14.49 -1.89
CA GLY A 23 14.47 15.73 -2.58
C GLY A 23 14.76 15.48 -4.06
N ASN A 24 14.75 16.53 -4.90
CA ASN A 24 15.05 16.44 -6.34
C ASN A 24 14.33 15.29 -7.05
N ILE A 25 13.04 15.12 -6.76
CA ILE A 25 12.30 13.92 -7.16
C ILE A 25 12.16 13.84 -8.68
N THR A 26 12.57 12.69 -9.21
CA THR A 26 12.41 12.22 -10.59
C THR A 26 11.62 10.91 -10.59
N TRP A 27 11.28 10.39 -11.77
CA TRP A 27 10.78 9.02 -11.87
C TRP A 27 11.85 8.06 -12.36
N GLY A 28 12.25 7.15 -11.48
CA GLY A 28 12.92 5.92 -11.88
C GLY A 28 11.96 5.01 -12.65
N HIS A 29 12.50 4.11 -13.47
CA HIS A 29 11.73 3.22 -14.32
C HIS A 29 12.39 1.85 -14.36
N ALA A 30 11.59 0.82 -14.11
CA ALA A 30 11.97 -0.56 -14.30
C ALA A 30 10.88 -1.34 -15.03
N VAL A 31 11.27 -2.39 -15.74
CA VAL A 31 10.35 -3.31 -16.42
C VAL A 31 10.58 -4.75 -16.02
N SER A 32 9.53 -5.56 -16.10
CA SER A 32 9.58 -6.98 -15.78
C SER A 32 8.61 -7.78 -16.67
N LEU A 33 8.91 -9.05 -16.90
CA LEU A 33 7.99 -9.98 -17.56
C LEU A 33 7.09 -10.72 -16.58
N ASP A 34 7.44 -10.73 -15.30
CA ASP A 34 6.82 -11.57 -14.27
C ASP A 34 6.59 -10.84 -12.94
N LEU A 35 6.74 -9.51 -12.89
CA LEU A 35 6.64 -8.68 -11.69
C LEU A 35 7.70 -8.98 -10.60
N VAL A 36 8.66 -9.87 -10.86
CA VAL A 36 9.67 -10.33 -9.90
C VAL A 36 11.08 -9.98 -10.36
N HIS A 37 11.42 -10.32 -11.60
CA HIS A 37 12.73 -10.06 -12.18
C HIS A 37 12.69 -8.73 -12.94
N TRP A 38 13.35 -7.71 -12.38
CA TRP A 38 13.30 -6.34 -12.88
C TRP A 38 14.57 -5.94 -13.64
N PHE A 39 14.39 -5.26 -14.76
CA PHE A 39 15.42 -4.56 -15.50
C PHE A 39 15.28 -3.06 -15.26
N TYR A 40 16.30 -2.44 -14.66
CA TYR A 40 16.34 -0.99 -14.51
C TYR A 40 16.58 -0.31 -15.85
N LEU A 41 15.80 0.73 -16.12
CA LEU A 41 15.87 1.55 -17.31
C LEU A 41 16.33 2.98 -16.94
N PRO A 42 16.68 3.82 -17.93
CA PRO A 42 16.94 5.23 -17.69
C PRO A 42 15.76 5.93 -16.99
N LEU A 43 16.02 7.10 -16.38
CA LEU A 43 14.96 7.91 -15.78
C LEU A 43 13.89 8.24 -16.83
N ALA A 44 12.62 7.98 -16.50
CA ALA A 44 11.51 8.23 -17.41
C ALA A 44 11.13 9.71 -17.45
N MET A 45 11.12 10.37 -16.27
CA MET A 45 10.67 11.75 -16.11
C MET A 45 11.62 12.50 -15.16
N VAL A 46 12.10 13.66 -15.57
CA VAL A 46 13.02 14.52 -14.80
C VAL A 46 12.47 15.95 -14.69
N PRO A 47 12.80 16.74 -13.67
CA PRO A 47 12.38 18.13 -13.55
C PRO A 47 13.18 18.99 -14.55
N ASP A 48 12.57 19.34 -15.67
CA ASP A 48 13.20 20.06 -16.78
C ASP A 48 12.31 21.19 -17.35
N ASN A 49 11.15 21.44 -16.72
CA ASN A 49 10.22 22.49 -17.10
C ASN A 49 9.81 23.32 -15.87
N TRP A 50 9.28 24.52 -16.10
CA TRP A 50 8.91 25.45 -15.01
C TRP A 50 7.82 24.88 -14.08
N TYR A 51 6.91 24.08 -14.63
CA TYR A 51 5.77 23.49 -13.91
C TYR A 51 6.14 22.29 -13.04
N ASP A 52 7.36 21.76 -13.17
CA ASP A 52 7.88 20.67 -12.34
C ASP A 52 9.32 20.91 -11.87
N ALA A 53 9.74 22.17 -11.84
CA ALA A 53 11.11 22.57 -11.51
C ALA A 53 11.60 22.07 -10.13
N ASN A 54 10.68 21.90 -9.16
CA ASN A 54 10.99 21.37 -7.82
C ASN A 54 10.69 19.86 -7.68
N GLY A 55 10.29 19.18 -8.76
CA GLY A 55 10.17 17.73 -8.80
C GLY A 55 8.98 17.22 -9.62
N VAL A 56 9.17 16.01 -10.13
CA VAL A 56 8.15 15.19 -10.80
C VAL A 56 7.59 14.19 -9.77
N TRP A 57 6.48 14.53 -9.13
CA TRP A 57 5.89 13.76 -8.03
C TRP A 57 4.95 12.67 -8.55
N THR A 58 4.18 12.03 -7.66
CA THR A 58 3.38 10.84 -7.97
C THR A 58 2.37 11.07 -9.10
N GLY A 59 2.08 9.99 -9.82
CA GLY A 59 1.16 9.98 -10.93
C GLY A 59 0.75 8.56 -11.32
N SER A 60 -0.23 8.48 -12.20
CA SER A 60 -0.90 7.24 -12.59
C SER A 60 -0.98 7.12 -14.12
N ALA A 61 -0.97 5.87 -14.58
CA ALA A 61 -0.98 5.52 -15.99
C ALA A 61 -2.40 5.13 -16.41
N THR A 62 -2.84 5.61 -17.57
CA THR A 62 -4.11 5.21 -18.19
C THR A 62 -3.84 4.70 -19.61
N ILE A 63 -4.30 3.49 -19.91
CA ILE A 63 -4.29 2.95 -21.28
C ILE A 63 -5.64 3.28 -21.92
N LEU A 64 -5.61 3.97 -23.05
CA LEU A 64 -6.79 4.34 -23.82
C LEU A 64 -7.23 3.17 -24.74
N PRO A 65 -8.49 3.10 -25.16
CA PRO A 65 -9.01 2.05 -26.04
C PRO A 65 -8.26 1.89 -27.37
N ASP A 66 -7.61 2.95 -27.84
CA ASP A 66 -6.77 2.92 -29.05
C ASP A 66 -5.32 2.46 -28.81
N GLY A 67 -5.00 2.03 -27.58
CA GLY A 67 -3.68 1.54 -27.17
C GLY A 67 -2.69 2.65 -26.80
N ARG A 68 -3.08 3.93 -26.85
CA ARG A 68 -2.24 5.02 -26.34
C ARG A 68 -2.13 4.96 -24.82
N LEU A 69 -0.96 5.33 -24.31
CA LEU A 69 -0.68 5.42 -22.88
C LEU A 69 -0.57 6.89 -22.48
N ALA A 70 -1.39 7.32 -21.53
CA ALA A 70 -1.35 8.65 -20.93
C ALA A 70 -0.86 8.55 -19.50
N MET A 71 0.12 9.38 -19.14
CA MET A 71 0.64 9.49 -17.78
C MET A 71 0.30 10.85 -17.21
N LEU A 72 -0.55 10.88 -16.19
CA LEU A 72 -0.87 12.10 -15.46
C LEU A 72 -0.07 12.09 -14.15
N TYR A 73 0.62 13.18 -13.85
CA TYR A 73 1.48 13.29 -12.67
C TYR A 73 1.43 14.70 -12.07
N THR A 74 1.80 14.81 -10.79
CA THR A 74 1.93 16.11 -10.14
C THR A 74 3.34 16.68 -10.35
N GLY A 75 3.45 17.90 -10.87
CA GLY A 75 4.67 18.70 -10.83
C GLY A 75 4.64 19.69 -9.67
N SER A 76 5.81 19.97 -9.11
CA SER A 76 6.01 21.06 -8.14
C SER A 76 6.70 22.24 -8.81
N THR A 77 6.05 23.40 -8.90
CA THR A 77 6.65 24.61 -9.48
C THR A 77 7.72 25.21 -8.57
N ALA A 78 8.48 26.20 -9.05
CA ALA A 78 9.46 26.95 -8.26
C ALA A 78 8.86 27.56 -6.97
N GLU A 79 7.61 27.99 -7.02
CA GLU A 79 6.83 28.55 -5.91
C GLU A 79 6.19 27.47 -5.00
N LEU A 80 6.52 26.19 -5.24
CA LEU A 80 5.97 25.02 -4.55
C LEU A 80 4.46 24.88 -4.75
N VAL A 81 3.95 25.28 -5.91
CA VAL A 81 2.57 25.00 -6.33
C VAL A 81 2.51 23.61 -6.94
N GLN A 82 1.54 22.81 -6.51
CA GLN A 82 1.27 21.49 -7.06
C GLN A 82 0.31 21.62 -8.25
N VAL A 83 0.74 21.17 -9.41
CA VAL A 83 0.00 21.24 -10.68
C VAL A 83 0.01 19.88 -11.36
N GLN A 84 -1.01 19.55 -12.17
CA GLN A 84 -1.03 18.26 -12.88
C GLN A 84 -0.57 18.42 -14.32
N ASN A 85 0.26 17.48 -14.74
CA ASN A 85 0.96 17.49 -16.01
C ASN A 85 0.71 16.16 -16.75
N LEU A 86 0.62 16.24 -18.07
CA LEU A 86 0.48 15.09 -18.95
C LEU A 86 1.82 14.76 -19.60
N ALA A 87 2.16 13.47 -19.65
CA ALA A 87 3.23 12.93 -20.47
C ALA A 87 2.76 11.68 -21.22
N VAL A 88 3.36 11.44 -22.38
CA VAL A 88 3.09 10.27 -23.23
C VAL A 88 4.42 9.64 -23.68
N PRO A 89 4.43 8.36 -24.05
CA PRO A 89 5.60 7.76 -24.70
C PRO A 89 5.97 8.53 -25.98
N ALA A 90 7.26 8.77 -26.19
CA ALA A 90 7.77 9.36 -27.43
C ALA A 90 7.58 8.42 -28.63
N ASP A 91 7.68 7.11 -28.37
CA ASP A 91 7.40 6.04 -29.31
C ASP A 91 6.43 5.06 -28.63
N PRO A 92 5.14 5.04 -29.01
CA PRO A 92 4.17 4.11 -28.43
C PRO A 92 4.38 2.67 -28.88
N ASP A 93 5.21 2.39 -29.88
CA ASP A 93 5.54 1.03 -30.32
C ASP A 93 6.78 0.46 -29.59
N ASP A 94 7.56 1.29 -28.88
CA ASP A 94 8.65 0.83 -28.01
C ASP A 94 8.07 0.08 -26.80
N PRO A 95 8.26 -1.26 -26.70
CA PRO A 95 7.72 -2.02 -25.59
C PRO A 95 8.38 -1.68 -24.25
N LEU A 96 9.55 -1.02 -24.24
CA LEU A 96 10.26 -0.64 -23.03
C LEU A 96 9.94 0.79 -22.59
N LEU A 97 9.25 1.60 -23.41
CA LEU A 97 8.85 2.97 -23.11
C LEU A 97 10.01 3.84 -22.60
N LEU A 98 11.15 3.80 -23.29
CA LEU A 98 12.41 4.42 -22.82
C LEU A 98 12.39 5.95 -22.81
N LYS A 99 11.52 6.56 -23.62
CA LYS A 99 11.46 8.01 -23.79
C LYS A 99 10.03 8.50 -23.62
N TRP A 100 9.90 9.59 -22.88
CA TRP A 100 8.64 10.26 -22.60
C TRP A 100 8.68 11.70 -23.09
N VAL A 101 7.54 12.18 -23.58
CA VAL A 101 7.33 13.56 -24.02
C VAL A 101 6.29 14.17 -23.10
N LYS A 102 6.66 15.28 -22.45
CA LYS A 102 5.73 16.13 -21.71
C LYS A 102 4.94 16.99 -22.68
N TYR A 103 3.64 17.12 -22.43
CA TYR A 103 2.78 17.91 -23.30
C TYR A 103 3.11 19.40 -23.21
N GLU A 104 3.10 20.11 -24.35
CA GLU A 104 3.53 21.52 -24.41
C GLU A 104 2.63 22.47 -23.61
N SER A 105 1.33 22.14 -23.47
CA SER A 105 0.38 22.94 -22.71
C SER A 105 0.35 22.60 -21.20
N ASN A 106 1.37 21.90 -20.70
CA ASN A 106 1.48 21.66 -19.26
C ASN A 106 1.68 22.98 -18.49
N PRO A 107 1.07 23.11 -17.29
CA PRO A 107 0.21 22.13 -16.63
C PRO A 107 -1.21 22.09 -17.21
N VAL A 108 -1.78 20.88 -17.31
CA VAL A 108 -3.17 20.67 -17.77
C VAL A 108 -4.21 20.94 -16.67
N LEU A 109 -3.79 20.96 -15.40
CA LEU A 109 -4.63 21.28 -14.25
C LEU A 109 -3.84 22.06 -13.20
N VAL A 110 -4.49 23.05 -12.60
CA VAL A 110 -3.99 23.85 -11.47
C VAL A 110 -4.95 23.73 -10.29
N PRO A 111 -4.51 24.04 -9.05
CA PRO A 111 -5.39 23.99 -7.89
C PRO A 111 -6.64 24.86 -8.11
N PRO A 112 -7.86 24.31 -7.92
CA PRO A 112 -9.08 25.07 -8.10
C PRO A 112 -9.31 26.05 -6.93
N PRO A 113 -10.19 27.05 -7.07
CA PRO A 113 -10.55 27.94 -5.96
C PRO A 113 -10.98 27.17 -4.72
N GLY A 114 -10.47 27.57 -3.55
CA GLY A 114 -10.75 26.91 -2.28
C GLY A 114 -9.75 25.79 -1.91
N ILE A 115 -8.89 25.38 -2.84
CA ILE A 115 -7.81 24.42 -2.58
C ILE A 115 -6.48 25.17 -2.51
N ALA A 116 -5.70 24.89 -1.47
CA ALA A 116 -4.41 25.54 -1.28
C ALA A 116 -3.38 25.05 -2.32
N PRO A 117 -2.40 25.89 -2.70
CA PRO A 117 -1.40 25.55 -3.71
C PRO A 117 -0.58 24.28 -3.44
N ARG A 118 -0.52 23.83 -2.18
CA ARG A 118 0.26 22.66 -1.73
C ARG A 118 -0.60 21.45 -1.36
N ASP A 119 -1.89 21.49 -1.68
CA ASP A 119 -2.85 20.46 -1.28
C ASP A 119 -3.62 19.92 -2.51
N PHE A 120 -2.92 19.71 -3.63
CA PHE A 120 -3.53 19.27 -4.90
C PHE A 120 -2.61 18.32 -5.66
N ARG A 121 -2.65 17.02 -5.36
CA ARG A 121 -1.68 16.06 -5.90
C ARG A 121 -2.20 14.64 -6.09
N ASP A 122 -1.39 13.87 -6.79
CA ASP A 122 -1.47 12.42 -6.98
C ASP A 122 -2.70 11.98 -7.78
N PRO A 123 -2.80 12.39 -9.07
CA PRO A 123 -3.93 12.02 -9.92
C PRO A 123 -4.04 10.49 -10.08
N THR A 124 -5.26 9.97 -10.04
CA THR A 124 -5.56 8.54 -10.20
C THR A 124 -5.40 8.06 -11.64
N THR A 125 -5.40 6.74 -11.84
CA THR A 125 -5.74 6.17 -13.14
C THR A 125 -7.15 6.61 -13.51
N ALA A 126 -7.39 6.96 -14.78
CA ALA A 126 -8.70 7.39 -15.21
C ALA A 126 -9.64 6.20 -15.42
N TRP A 127 -10.95 6.42 -15.22
CA TRP A 127 -12.00 5.47 -15.59
C TRP A 127 -12.92 6.10 -16.63
N TYR A 128 -13.34 5.30 -17.60
CA TYR A 128 -14.25 5.75 -18.65
C TYR A 128 -15.71 5.67 -18.18
N VAL A 129 -16.50 6.70 -18.51
CA VAL A 129 -17.94 6.79 -18.23
C VAL A 129 -18.68 6.79 -19.58
N PRO A 130 -19.20 5.63 -20.03
CA PRO A 130 -19.81 5.51 -21.36
C PRO A 130 -20.98 6.44 -21.61
N SER A 131 -21.81 6.70 -20.59
CA SER A 131 -22.96 7.61 -20.68
C SER A 131 -22.58 9.06 -21.01
N GLU A 132 -21.33 9.45 -20.75
CA GLU A 132 -20.80 10.79 -21.02
C GLU A 132 -19.85 10.82 -22.22
N SER A 133 -19.48 9.65 -22.76
CA SER A 133 -18.38 9.52 -23.71
C SER A 133 -17.09 10.20 -23.23
N ALA A 134 -16.83 10.16 -21.92
CA ALA A 134 -15.74 10.90 -21.28
C ALA A 134 -15.06 10.05 -20.19
N TRP A 135 -13.86 10.46 -19.82
CA TRP A 135 -13.07 9.93 -18.72
C TRP A 135 -13.25 10.76 -17.47
N ARG A 136 -13.06 10.12 -16.31
CA ARG A 136 -12.94 10.79 -15.02
C ARG A 136 -11.63 10.39 -14.35
N ILE A 137 -11.07 11.33 -13.60
CA ILE A 137 -9.93 11.12 -12.70
C ILE A 137 -10.31 11.66 -11.32
N ALA A 138 -9.67 11.13 -10.27
CA ALA A 138 -9.70 11.76 -8.96
C ALA A 138 -8.33 12.36 -8.60
N ILE A 139 -8.32 13.41 -7.79
CA ILE A 139 -7.12 14.05 -7.24
C ILE A 139 -7.33 14.25 -5.75
N GLY A 140 -6.34 13.82 -4.96
CA GLY A 140 -6.35 13.94 -3.51
C GLY A 140 -6.13 15.39 -3.06
N SER A 141 -6.85 15.79 -2.01
CA SER A 141 -6.78 17.12 -1.43
C SER A 141 -7.31 17.12 0.02
N LYS A 142 -7.43 18.29 0.62
CA LYS A 142 -8.13 18.52 1.89
C LYS A 142 -8.96 19.80 1.86
N ASN A 143 -9.92 19.87 2.76
CA ASN A 143 -10.74 21.03 3.02
C ASN A 143 -10.67 21.43 4.51
N ASP A 144 -9.78 22.38 4.81
CA ASP A 144 -9.59 22.88 6.18
C ASP A 144 -10.82 23.66 6.69
N SER A 145 -11.65 24.21 5.81
CA SER A 145 -12.90 24.87 6.21
C SER A 145 -13.97 23.89 6.71
N GLN A 146 -13.80 22.59 6.45
CA GLN A 146 -14.74 21.53 6.82
C GLN A 146 -14.09 20.51 7.75
N ARG A 147 -13.70 20.96 8.96
CA ARG A 147 -13.14 20.10 10.01
C ARG A 147 -11.92 19.29 9.55
N HIS A 148 -11.02 19.91 8.78
CA HIS A 148 -9.82 19.24 8.28
C HIS A 148 -10.15 17.94 7.50
N ALA A 149 -11.20 18.00 6.66
CA ALA A 149 -11.65 16.85 5.91
C ALA A 149 -10.71 16.55 4.74
N GLY A 150 -10.30 15.30 4.59
CA GLY A 150 -9.69 14.83 3.35
C GLY A 150 -10.75 14.63 2.29
N ILE A 151 -10.41 14.96 1.05
CA ILE A 151 -11.35 14.96 -0.08
C ILE A 151 -10.73 14.37 -1.34
N ALA A 152 -11.57 13.83 -2.21
CA ALA A 152 -11.20 13.43 -3.57
C ALA A 152 -11.96 14.28 -4.60
N LEU A 153 -11.25 15.24 -5.23
CA LEU A 153 -11.80 16.05 -6.32
C LEU A 153 -11.95 15.20 -7.58
N VAL A 154 -13.00 15.40 -8.37
CA VAL A 154 -13.19 14.67 -9.64
C VAL A 154 -13.19 15.61 -10.82
N TYR A 155 -12.39 15.25 -11.82
CA TYR A 155 -12.35 15.97 -13.09
C TYR A 155 -12.82 15.07 -14.22
N ARG A 156 -13.58 15.65 -15.15
CA ARG A 156 -14.00 15.04 -16.40
C ARG A 156 -13.12 15.52 -17.55
N THR A 157 -12.77 14.62 -18.47
CA THR A 157 -12.04 14.95 -19.71
C THR A 157 -12.45 14.03 -20.86
N SER A 158 -12.42 14.51 -22.10
CA SER A 158 -12.58 13.68 -23.30
C SER A 158 -11.28 13.48 -24.06
N ASP A 159 -10.24 14.27 -23.79
CA ASP A 159 -9.00 14.35 -24.56
C ASP A 159 -7.72 14.28 -23.72
N PHE A 160 -7.83 14.24 -22.38
CA PHE A 160 -6.73 14.32 -21.41
C PHE A 160 -5.94 15.63 -21.41
N LEU A 161 -6.43 16.65 -22.12
CA LEU A 161 -5.82 17.98 -22.22
C LEU A 161 -6.67 19.03 -21.53
N SER A 162 -7.99 18.92 -21.68
CA SER A 162 -8.97 19.81 -21.08
C SER A 162 -9.74 19.08 -20.01
N TYR A 163 -9.83 19.68 -18.82
CA TYR A 163 -10.46 19.08 -17.66
C TYR A 163 -11.53 20.01 -17.08
N GLU A 164 -12.69 19.44 -16.79
CA GLU A 164 -13.78 20.11 -16.09
C GLU A 164 -13.90 19.56 -14.68
N LEU A 165 -13.78 20.43 -13.67
CA LEU A 165 -14.05 20.06 -12.29
C LEU A 165 -15.55 19.79 -12.14
N LEU A 166 -15.91 18.57 -11.74
CA LEU A 166 -17.30 18.23 -11.47
C LEU A 166 -17.75 18.90 -10.16
N PRO A 167 -19.04 19.31 -10.05
CA PRO A 167 -19.57 19.83 -8.80
C PRO A 167 -19.45 18.83 -7.65
N GLY A 168 -19.01 19.31 -6.48
CA GLY A 168 -18.80 18.48 -5.30
C GLY A 168 -17.47 17.71 -5.34
N VAL A 169 -17.43 16.60 -4.61
CA VAL A 169 -16.28 15.70 -4.48
C VAL A 169 -16.77 14.27 -4.62
N LEU A 170 -15.89 13.33 -4.99
CA LEU A 170 -16.23 11.91 -5.02
C LEU A 170 -16.66 11.43 -3.63
N HIS A 171 -15.86 11.82 -2.63
CA HIS A 171 -16.10 11.55 -1.22
C HIS A 171 -15.28 12.50 -0.32
N SER A 172 -15.66 12.58 0.95
CA SER A 172 -14.99 13.40 1.96
C SER A 172 -15.17 12.80 3.35
N VAL A 173 -14.11 12.77 4.15
CA VAL A 173 -14.16 12.31 5.56
C VAL A 173 -13.50 13.33 6.49
N ALA A 174 -14.25 13.83 7.47
CA ALA A 174 -13.78 14.84 8.42
C ALA A 174 -12.64 14.32 9.30
N GLY A 175 -11.69 15.20 9.63
CA GLY A 175 -10.58 14.90 10.54
C GLY A 175 -9.51 13.96 10.00
N THR A 176 -9.49 13.70 8.68
CA THR A 176 -8.51 12.80 8.05
C THR A 176 -7.34 13.53 7.38
N GLY A 177 -7.40 14.86 7.29
CA GLY A 177 -6.32 15.69 6.76
C GLY A 177 -6.10 15.50 5.26
N MET A 178 -4.86 15.64 4.81
CA MET A 178 -4.55 15.54 3.38
C MET A 178 -4.65 14.11 2.87
N TRP A 179 -5.52 13.89 1.88
CA TRP A 179 -5.55 12.65 1.12
C TRP A 179 -4.49 12.68 0.02
N GLU A 180 -3.46 11.88 0.17
CA GLU A 180 -2.45 11.58 -0.84
C GLU A 180 -2.82 10.30 -1.60
N CYS A 181 -2.22 10.11 -2.76
CA CYS A 181 -2.24 8.86 -3.52
C CYS A 181 -3.61 8.17 -3.53
N VAL A 182 -4.67 8.95 -3.81
CA VAL A 182 -6.02 8.41 -3.95
C VAL A 182 -5.99 7.31 -5.02
N ASP A 183 -6.75 6.25 -4.80
CA ASP A 183 -6.97 5.19 -5.78
C ASP A 183 -8.44 4.81 -5.77
N PHE A 184 -9.01 4.60 -6.95
CA PHE A 184 -10.43 4.34 -7.13
C PHE A 184 -10.63 3.29 -8.21
N TYR A 185 -11.18 2.14 -7.83
CA TYR A 185 -11.28 1.01 -8.75
C TYR A 185 -12.41 0.04 -8.38
N PRO A 186 -12.93 -0.72 -9.37
CA PRO A 186 -13.95 -1.72 -9.14
C PRO A 186 -13.39 -3.07 -8.66
N VAL A 187 -14.21 -3.80 -7.92
CA VAL A 187 -14.00 -5.20 -7.49
C VAL A 187 -15.26 -6.03 -7.76
N SER A 188 -15.06 -7.30 -8.13
CA SER A 188 -16.16 -8.22 -8.43
C SER A 188 -16.72 -8.84 -7.15
N THR A 189 -18.04 -8.85 -7.03
CA THR A 189 -18.76 -9.56 -5.96
C THR A 189 -19.13 -10.99 -6.34
N GLU A 190 -18.82 -11.41 -7.57
CA GLU A 190 -19.25 -12.70 -8.14
C GLU A 190 -18.07 -13.61 -8.50
N SER A 191 -16.93 -13.04 -8.85
CA SER A 191 -15.73 -13.76 -9.32
C SER A 191 -14.48 -13.32 -8.56
N ALA A 192 -13.55 -14.26 -8.37
CA ALA A 192 -12.24 -14.00 -7.76
C ALA A 192 -11.22 -13.48 -8.80
N THR A 193 -11.63 -12.50 -9.61
CA THR A 193 -10.83 -11.89 -10.66
C THR A 193 -10.74 -10.38 -10.47
N GLY A 194 -9.66 -9.77 -10.97
CA GLY A 194 -9.57 -8.32 -11.08
C GLY A 194 -10.54 -7.79 -12.12
N LEU A 195 -10.96 -6.54 -11.96
CA LEU A 195 -11.75 -5.82 -12.95
C LEU A 195 -10.91 -4.68 -13.53
N ASP A 196 -11.09 -4.44 -14.84
CA ASP A 196 -10.62 -3.23 -15.49
C ASP A 196 -11.16 -1.99 -14.76
N THR A 197 -10.37 -0.92 -14.71
CA THR A 197 -10.73 0.29 -13.96
C THR A 197 -12.01 0.95 -14.51
N SER A 198 -12.35 0.73 -15.78
CA SER A 198 -13.58 1.21 -16.43
C SER A 198 -14.70 0.16 -16.46
N ALA A 199 -14.59 -0.94 -15.71
CA ALA A 199 -15.69 -1.90 -15.60
C ALA A 199 -16.96 -1.19 -15.10
N ALA A 200 -18.07 -1.42 -15.79
CA ALA A 200 -19.31 -0.68 -15.54
C ALA A 200 -19.78 -0.89 -14.09
N ALA A 201 -20.12 0.21 -13.42
CA ALA A 201 -20.82 0.15 -12.16
C ALA A 201 -22.20 -0.51 -12.36
N GLY A 202 -22.60 -1.36 -11.41
CA GLY A 202 -23.87 -2.07 -11.49
C GLY A 202 -23.90 -3.32 -10.60
N PRO A 203 -24.93 -4.17 -10.77
CA PRO A 203 -24.99 -5.45 -10.09
C PRO A 203 -23.71 -6.27 -10.31
N GLY A 204 -23.21 -6.92 -9.26
CA GLY A 204 -21.99 -7.72 -9.33
C GLY A 204 -20.68 -6.93 -9.12
N VAL A 205 -20.75 -5.60 -9.01
CA VAL A 205 -19.56 -4.73 -8.89
C VAL A 205 -19.68 -3.79 -7.68
N LYS A 206 -18.64 -3.77 -6.85
CA LYS A 206 -18.41 -2.74 -5.83
C LYS A 206 -17.19 -1.89 -6.20
N HIS A 207 -17.04 -0.73 -5.57
CA HIS A 207 -15.90 0.14 -5.79
C HIS A 207 -15.13 0.35 -4.49
N VAL A 208 -13.82 0.27 -4.58
CA VAL A 208 -12.89 0.59 -3.51
C VAL A 208 -12.44 2.04 -3.70
N LEU A 209 -12.61 2.84 -2.66
CA LEU A 209 -11.94 4.14 -2.54
C LEU A 209 -10.82 3.99 -1.51
N LYS A 210 -9.61 4.38 -1.90
CA LYS A 210 -8.43 4.38 -1.04
C LYS A 210 -7.79 5.76 -1.01
N ALA A 211 -7.26 6.15 0.14
CA ALA A 211 -6.38 7.30 0.30
C ALA A 211 -5.19 6.93 1.21
N SER A 212 -4.04 7.55 0.94
CA SER A 212 -2.90 7.61 1.85
C SER A 212 -3.05 8.87 2.70
N LEU A 213 -3.11 8.76 4.03
CA LEU A 213 -3.27 9.95 4.87
C LEU A 213 -1.91 10.55 5.24
N ASP A 214 -1.66 11.79 4.82
CA ASP A 214 -0.40 12.51 5.09
C ASP A 214 -0.13 12.65 6.59
N ASP A 215 -1.19 12.82 7.38
CA ASP A 215 -1.16 13.10 8.81
C ASP A 215 -0.70 11.91 9.65
N ASP A 216 -1.17 10.69 9.33
CA ASP A 216 -0.87 9.49 10.12
C ASP A 216 0.05 8.49 9.41
N ARG A 217 0.35 8.72 8.13
CA ARG A 217 1.23 7.91 7.27
C ARG A 217 0.75 6.47 7.05
N HIS A 218 -0.56 6.25 6.97
CA HIS A 218 -1.14 4.96 6.59
C HIS A 218 -2.07 5.05 5.38
N ASP A 219 -2.25 3.89 4.75
CA ASP A 219 -3.15 3.70 3.62
C ASP A 219 -4.45 3.03 4.06
N TYR A 220 -5.56 3.76 3.93
CA TYR A 220 -6.89 3.29 4.26
C TYR A 220 -7.74 3.12 3.02
N TYR A 221 -8.61 2.10 3.05
CA TYR A 221 -9.62 1.92 2.03
C TYR A 221 -10.97 1.67 2.66
N ALA A 222 -12.00 1.95 1.88
CA ALA A 222 -13.36 1.54 2.17
C ALA A 222 -14.01 0.98 0.90
N ILE A 223 -14.96 0.08 1.09
CA ILE A 223 -15.72 -0.56 0.02
C ILE A 223 -17.07 0.12 -0.02
N GLY A 224 -17.56 0.40 -1.23
CA GLY A 224 -18.81 1.10 -1.41
C GLY A 224 -19.40 0.92 -2.79
N THR A 225 -20.45 1.70 -3.05
CA THR A 225 -21.17 1.70 -4.32
C THR A 225 -20.95 3.05 -5.02
N TYR A 226 -20.62 2.99 -6.31
CA TYR A 226 -20.42 4.17 -7.14
C TYR A 226 -21.60 4.36 -8.09
N GLU A 227 -22.15 5.58 -8.12
CA GLU A 227 -23.14 5.99 -9.10
C GLU A 227 -22.52 7.03 -10.04
N ALA A 228 -22.29 6.62 -11.29
CA ALA A 228 -21.66 7.48 -12.28
C ALA A 228 -22.55 8.69 -12.61
N ALA A 229 -23.88 8.54 -12.62
CA ALA A 229 -24.80 9.61 -12.98
C ALA A 229 -24.74 10.81 -12.01
N THR A 230 -24.50 10.54 -10.72
CA THR A 230 -24.41 11.57 -9.68
C THR A 230 -22.96 11.88 -9.27
N ASN A 231 -21.99 11.15 -9.79
CA ASN A 231 -20.59 11.18 -9.37
C ASN A 231 -20.43 10.98 -7.85
N ALA A 232 -21.29 10.16 -7.26
CA ALA A 232 -21.28 9.89 -5.83
C ALA A 232 -20.77 8.47 -5.57
N TRP A 233 -19.82 8.35 -4.65
CA TRP A 233 -19.47 7.08 -4.04
C TRP A 233 -19.98 7.07 -2.60
N VAL A 234 -20.60 5.96 -2.19
CA VAL A 234 -21.18 5.80 -0.86
C VAL A 234 -20.55 4.58 -0.19
N PRO A 235 -19.92 4.72 0.99
CA PRO A 235 -19.34 3.59 1.72
C PRO A 235 -20.45 2.61 2.14
N ASP A 236 -20.15 1.32 2.11
CA ASP A 236 -21.05 0.29 2.62
C ASP A 236 -21.19 0.38 4.16
N ASP A 237 -20.13 0.79 4.85
CA ASP A 237 -20.07 0.96 6.31
C ASP A 237 -19.45 2.33 6.65
N PRO A 238 -20.26 3.34 6.99
CA PRO A 238 -19.77 4.68 7.36
C PRO A 238 -18.92 4.70 8.64
N GLU A 239 -18.99 3.69 9.50
CA GLU A 239 -18.13 3.59 10.69
C GLU A 239 -16.72 3.10 10.33
N LYS A 240 -16.53 2.55 9.12
CA LYS A 240 -15.25 2.09 8.57
C LYS A 240 -14.92 2.78 7.25
N ASP A 241 -15.22 4.07 7.19
CA ASP A 241 -14.94 4.91 6.03
C ASP A 241 -13.43 5.11 5.80
N VAL A 242 -13.07 5.72 4.67
CA VAL A 242 -11.70 6.04 4.30
C VAL A 242 -11.04 6.89 5.39
N GLY A 243 -9.94 6.38 5.93
CA GLY A 243 -9.17 7.04 6.99
C GLY A 243 -9.54 6.68 8.41
N ILE A 244 -10.68 5.99 8.62
CA ILE A 244 -11.16 5.59 9.96
C ILE A 244 -11.51 4.10 10.07
N GLY A 245 -11.39 3.36 8.97
CA GLY A 245 -11.71 1.94 8.87
C GLY A 245 -10.51 1.04 8.58
N LEU A 246 -10.61 0.30 7.48
CA LEU A 246 -9.66 -0.75 7.12
C LEU A 246 -8.41 -0.18 6.44
N ARG A 247 -7.29 -0.89 6.62
CA ARG A 247 -6.02 -0.60 5.95
C ARG A 247 -5.64 -1.75 5.03
N TYR A 248 -4.87 -1.48 3.98
CA TYR A 248 -4.27 -2.57 3.21
C TYR A 248 -3.25 -3.36 4.05
N ASP A 249 -2.46 -2.65 4.83
CA ASP A 249 -1.42 -3.23 5.65
C ASP A 249 -1.38 -2.46 6.98
N TYR A 250 -1.11 -3.19 8.07
CA TYR A 250 -1.09 -2.63 9.42
C TYR A 250 0.34 -2.34 9.92
N GLY A 251 1.36 -2.62 9.10
CA GLY A 251 2.75 -2.23 9.33
C GLY A 251 3.20 -1.03 8.49
N MET A 252 4.48 -1.00 8.13
CA MET A 252 5.08 0.04 7.28
C MET A 252 4.68 -0.15 5.82
N PHE A 253 3.69 0.64 5.38
CA PHE A 253 3.13 0.57 4.03
C PHE A 253 2.41 1.86 3.68
N TYR A 254 2.84 2.53 2.62
CA TYR A 254 2.30 3.83 2.25
C TYR A 254 2.31 4.07 0.73
N ALA A 255 1.61 5.12 0.29
CA ALA A 255 1.56 5.58 -1.10
C ALA A 255 1.20 4.48 -2.11
N SER A 256 0.34 3.54 -1.69
CA SER A 256 0.01 2.37 -2.49
C SER A 256 -0.83 2.72 -3.71
N LYS A 257 -0.66 1.93 -4.77
CA LYS A 257 -1.32 2.15 -6.06
C LYS A 257 -1.57 0.84 -6.76
N THR A 258 -2.77 0.67 -7.29
CA THR A 258 -3.14 -0.52 -8.05
C THR A 258 -3.06 -0.30 -9.56
N PHE A 259 -2.93 -1.39 -10.31
CA PHE A 259 -3.24 -1.42 -11.73
C PHE A 259 -3.96 -2.72 -12.07
N TYR A 260 -4.70 -2.71 -13.18
CA TYR A 260 -5.29 -3.92 -13.75
C TYR A 260 -4.30 -4.60 -14.70
N ASP A 261 -3.99 -5.86 -14.43
CA ASP A 261 -3.23 -6.75 -15.30
C ASP A 261 -4.21 -7.47 -16.24
N PRO A 262 -4.25 -7.10 -17.53
CA PRO A 262 -5.19 -7.68 -18.49
C PRO A 262 -4.80 -9.10 -18.91
N VAL A 263 -3.56 -9.53 -18.69
CA VAL A 263 -3.07 -10.86 -19.11
C VAL A 263 -3.57 -11.92 -18.16
N LYS A 264 -3.38 -11.70 -16.85
CA LYS A 264 -3.84 -12.63 -15.80
C LYS A 264 -5.19 -12.23 -15.19
N GLN A 265 -5.84 -11.20 -15.72
CA GLN A 265 -7.15 -10.69 -15.29
C GLN A 265 -7.23 -10.47 -13.77
N ARG A 266 -6.24 -9.75 -13.23
CA ARG A 266 -6.07 -9.52 -11.80
C ARG A 266 -5.76 -8.06 -11.52
N ARG A 267 -6.12 -7.59 -10.33
CA ARG A 267 -5.67 -6.28 -9.85
C ARG A 267 -4.42 -6.47 -9.01
N VAL A 268 -3.36 -5.74 -9.32
CA VAL A 268 -2.07 -5.82 -8.62
C VAL A 268 -1.83 -4.52 -7.86
N LEU A 269 -1.46 -4.64 -6.59
CA LEU A 269 -1.15 -3.58 -5.65
C LEU A 269 0.35 -3.49 -5.41
N TRP A 270 0.88 -2.27 -5.51
CA TRP A 270 2.20 -1.88 -5.04
C TRP A 270 2.07 -1.00 -3.81
N GLY A 271 3.02 -1.08 -2.88
CA GLY A 271 3.15 -0.13 -1.78
C GLY A 271 4.60 0.15 -1.43
N TRP A 272 4.87 1.40 -1.07
CA TRP A 272 6.17 1.86 -0.61
C TRP A 272 6.35 1.53 0.87
N ILE A 273 7.51 0.97 1.22
CA ILE A 273 7.92 0.69 2.60
C ILE A 273 9.01 1.71 2.95
N GLY A 274 8.68 2.64 3.84
CA GLY A 274 9.66 3.57 4.39
C GLY A 274 10.64 2.87 5.34
N GLU A 275 11.83 3.45 5.50
CA GLU A 275 12.83 2.94 6.44
C GLU A 275 12.41 3.15 7.89
N THR A 276 12.81 2.23 8.76
CA THR A 276 12.62 2.31 10.21
C THR A 276 13.93 2.59 10.96
N ASP A 277 15.06 2.67 10.24
CA ASP A 277 16.32 3.15 10.79
C ASP A 277 16.41 4.69 10.73
N SER A 278 17.60 5.26 10.89
CA SER A 278 17.77 6.72 10.88
C SER A 278 18.22 7.20 9.51
N GLU A 279 17.83 8.42 9.14
CA GLU A 279 18.32 9.11 7.93
C GLU A 279 19.87 9.11 7.82
N ARG A 280 20.57 9.19 8.96
CA ARG A 280 22.04 9.05 8.99
C ARG A 280 22.51 7.69 8.49
N THR A 281 21.77 6.64 8.80
CA THR A 281 22.03 5.26 8.34
C THR A 281 21.70 5.13 6.87
N ASP A 282 20.59 5.72 6.40
CA ASP A 282 20.26 5.83 4.97
C ASP A 282 21.40 6.45 4.15
N LEU A 283 21.88 7.61 4.58
CA LEU A 283 23.01 8.29 3.94
C LEU A 283 24.30 7.46 3.95
N ARG A 284 24.51 6.63 4.99
CA ARG A 284 25.69 5.75 5.09
C ARG A 284 25.57 4.51 4.22
N LYS A 285 24.40 3.87 4.18
CA LYS A 285 24.15 2.67 3.35
C LYS A 285 23.95 3.03 1.89
N GLY A 286 23.65 4.29 1.59
CA GLY A 286 23.58 4.86 0.24
C GLY A 286 22.25 4.65 -0.48
N TRP A 287 21.23 4.16 0.21
CA TRP A 287 19.88 3.95 -0.31
C TRP A 287 18.88 4.01 0.85
N ALA A 288 17.61 4.23 0.53
CA ALA A 288 16.52 4.18 1.50
C ALA A 288 15.24 3.71 0.82
N SER A 289 14.42 3.01 1.60
CA SER A 289 13.12 2.48 1.29
C SER A 289 13.08 1.32 0.31
N LEU A 290 11.95 0.61 0.34
CA LEU A 290 11.67 -0.53 -0.52
C LEU A 290 10.28 -0.43 -1.15
N GLN A 291 10.01 -1.29 -2.12
CA GLN A 291 8.65 -1.62 -2.54
C GLN A 291 8.27 -2.97 -1.90
N THR A 292 7.00 -3.14 -1.53
CA THR A 292 6.49 -4.48 -1.22
C THR A 292 6.62 -5.39 -2.44
N LEU A 293 6.69 -6.71 -2.22
CA LEU A 293 6.30 -7.64 -3.28
C LEU A 293 4.88 -7.27 -3.77
N PRO A 294 4.63 -7.29 -5.09
CA PRO A 294 3.32 -6.96 -5.63
C PRO A 294 2.28 -7.99 -5.15
N ARG A 295 1.09 -7.50 -4.80
CA ARG A 295 0.00 -8.33 -4.25
C ARG A 295 -1.22 -8.31 -5.15
N THR A 296 -1.87 -9.44 -5.39
CA THR A 296 -3.22 -9.44 -5.95
C THR A 296 -4.22 -8.88 -4.93
N VAL A 297 -5.25 -8.17 -5.39
CA VAL A 297 -6.32 -7.63 -4.54
C VAL A 297 -7.68 -8.12 -5.03
N LEU A 298 -8.46 -8.71 -4.13
CA LEU A 298 -9.81 -9.20 -4.39
C LEU A 298 -10.76 -8.84 -3.25
N LEU A 299 -12.06 -8.78 -3.52
CA LEU A 299 -13.06 -8.72 -2.46
C LEU A 299 -13.12 -10.07 -1.74
N ASP A 300 -13.18 -10.05 -0.42
CA ASP A 300 -13.50 -11.27 0.34
C ASP A 300 -14.97 -11.62 0.16
N HIS A 301 -15.26 -12.67 -0.59
CA HIS A 301 -16.65 -13.12 -0.81
C HIS A 301 -17.26 -13.80 0.43
N LYS A 302 -16.45 -14.20 1.41
CA LYS A 302 -16.97 -14.82 2.65
C LYS A 302 -17.53 -13.76 3.59
N THR A 303 -16.87 -12.61 3.69
CA THR A 303 -17.29 -11.53 4.61
C THR A 303 -18.01 -10.39 3.90
N GLY A 304 -17.70 -10.16 2.61
CA GLY A 304 -18.18 -9.03 1.83
C GLY A 304 -17.72 -7.66 2.33
N SER A 305 -16.85 -7.59 3.35
CA SER A 305 -16.55 -6.36 4.10
C SER A 305 -15.06 -6.01 4.17
N ASN A 306 -14.19 -6.82 3.58
CA ASN A 306 -12.76 -6.54 3.48
C ASN A 306 -12.19 -7.04 2.14
N LEU A 307 -10.99 -6.57 1.81
CA LEU A 307 -10.21 -7.07 0.70
C LEU A 307 -9.26 -8.18 1.17
N ILE A 308 -8.98 -9.13 0.27
CA ILE A 308 -7.95 -10.15 0.43
C ILE A 308 -6.76 -9.75 -0.45
N GLN A 309 -5.59 -9.76 0.15
CA GLN A 309 -4.32 -9.60 -0.53
C GLN A 309 -3.53 -10.90 -0.50
N TRP A 310 -2.80 -11.18 -1.57
CA TRP A 310 -1.85 -12.29 -1.64
C TRP A 310 -0.68 -11.91 -2.54
N PRO A 311 0.59 -12.25 -2.23
CA PRO A 311 1.70 -12.07 -3.17
C PRO A 311 1.36 -12.67 -4.53
N VAL A 312 1.76 -12.02 -5.62
CA VAL A 312 1.56 -12.58 -6.96
C VAL A 312 2.20 -13.97 -7.07
N ASP A 313 1.51 -14.89 -7.74
CA ASP A 313 1.97 -16.27 -8.01
C ASP A 313 3.37 -16.34 -8.63
N ASP A 314 3.76 -15.31 -9.40
CA ASP A 314 5.09 -15.22 -9.99
C ASP A 314 6.23 -15.26 -8.95
N VAL A 315 5.99 -14.82 -7.70
CA VAL A 315 7.01 -14.88 -6.64
C VAL A 315 7.41 -16.31 -6.27
N GLU A 316 6.52 -17.27 -6.49
CA GLU A 316 6.75 -18.67 -6.17
C GLU A 316 7.87 -19.28 -7.02
N THR A 317 8.19 -18.66 -8.17
CA THR A 317 9.32 -19.05 -9.03
C THR A 317 10.68 -18.88 -8.36
N LEU A 318 10.78 -18.09 -7.29
CA LEU A 318 12.00 -17.91 -6.50
C LEU A 318 12.26 -19.06 -5.52
N ARG A 319 11.27 -19.94 -5.27
CA ARG A 319 11.41 -21.06 -4.33
C ARG A 319 12.34 -22.12 -4.92
N SER A 320 13.48 -22.38 -4.26
CA SER A 320 14.51 -23.34 -4.71
C SER A 320 14.47 -24.70 -3.98
N GLY A 321 13.73 -24.80 -2.88
CA GLY A 321 13.51 -26.02 -2.11
C GLY A 321 12.48 -25.80 -1.01
N SER A 322 11.94 -26.87 -0.46
CA SER A 322 10.99 -26.83 0.65
C SER A 322 11.42 -27.76 1.78
N GLN A 323 11.05 -27.38 3.00
CA GLN A 323 11.09 -28.26 4.15
C GLN A 323 9.73 -28.20 4.84
N GLU A 324 9.13 -29.37 5.06
CA GLU A 324 7.83 -29.49 5.69
C GLU A 324 7.96 -30.05 7.10
N PHE A 325 7.18 -29.47 8.01
CA PHE A 325 7.06 -29.91 9.39
C PHE A 325 5.60 -30.20 9.69
N SER A 326 5.27 -31.46 9.93
CA SER A 326 3.89 -31.88 10.20
C SER A 326 3.72 -32.26 11.66
N ASN A 327 2.58 -31.88 12.24
CA ASN A 327 2.18 -32.25 13.61
C ASN A 327 3.23 -31.88 14.68
N VAL A 328 3.89 -30.72 14.51
CA VAL A 328 4.81 -30.19 15.52
C VAL A 328 4.02 -29.76 16.75
N SER A 329 4.28 -30.40 17.89
CA SER A 329 3.71 -29.97 19.16
C SER A 329 4.49 -28.80 19.72
N ILE A 330 3.79 -27.72 20.09
CA ILE A 330 4.36 -26.52 20.70
C ILE A 330 3.83 -26.42 22.14
N PRO A 331 4.55 -26.97 23.14
CA PRO A 331 4.19 -26.81 24.54
C PRO A 331 4.09 -25.34 24.97
N ALA A 332 3.25 -25.06 25.96
CA ALA A 332 3.07 -23.70 26.47
C ALA A 332 4.40 -23.11 26.98
N GLY A 333 4.81 -21.97 26.41
CA GLY A 333 6.06 -21.29 26.77
C GLY A 333 7.33 -21.95 26.25
N SER A 334 7.21 -22.81 25.26
CA SER A 334 8.37 -23.39 24.56
C SER A 334 8.69 -22.62 23.28
N VAL A 335 9.95 -22.72 22.86
CA VAL A 335 10.40 -22.36 21.51
C VAL A 335 10.88 -23.65 20.86
N VAL A 336 10.36 -23.95 19.68
CA VAL A 336 10.74 -25.14 18.90
C VAL A 336 11.58 -24.67 17.72
N PRO A 337 12.91 -24.92 17.71
CA PRO A 337 13.75 -24.56 16.57
C PRO A 337 13.39 -25.47 15.39
N LEU A 338 12.98 -24.87 14.27
CA LEU A 338 12.55 -25.62 13.09
C LEU A 338 13.74 -26.13 12.27
N MET A 339 14.90 -25.47 12.27
CA MET A 339 16.08 -25.95 11.53
C MET A 339 17.33 -26.02 12.41
N ARG A 340 18.13 -27.08 12.22
CA ARG A 340 19.49 -27.24 12.78
C ARG A 340 20.60 -27.02 11.72
N VAL A 341 20.24 -26.84 10.45
CA VAL A 341 21.20 -26.70 9.35
C VAL A 341 21.37 -25.23 9.02
N ILE A 342 22.64 -24.84 8.85
CA ILE A 342 23.16 -23.50 8.56
C ILE A 342 22.70 -23.03 7.17
N LEU A 343 21.40 -22.83 7.00
CA LEU A 343 20.87 -22.02 5.92
C LEU A 343 20.55 -20.68 6.55
N ARG A 344 21.23 -19.63 6.11
CA ARG A 344 20.95 -18.25 6.54
C ARG A 344 19.47 -17.99 6.23
N MET A 345 18.60 -17.99 7.24
CA MET A 345 17.18 -17.65 7.13
C MET A 345 16.99 -16.14 6.89
N MET A 346 17.69 -15.60 5.90
CA MET A 346 17.58 -14.20 5.51
C MET A 346 16.60 -14.02 4.35
N GLN A 347 16.29 -15.09 3.61
CA GLN A 347 15.36 -15.09 2.47
C GLN A 347 14.58 -16.41 2.44
N VAL A 348 13.37 -16.41 2.97
CA VAL A 348 12.51 -17.58 3.07
C VAL A 348 11.06 -17.19 2.81
N ASP A 349 10.28 -18.15 2.35
CA ASP A 349 8.82 -18.07 2.27
C ASP A 349 8.24 -19.13 3.21
N ILE A 350 7.46 -18.71 4.20
CA ILE A 350 6.95 -19.57 5.28
C ILE A 350 5.43 -19.53 5.27
N VAL A 351 4.83 -20.71 5.10
CA VAL A 351 3.39 -20.93 5.30
C VAL A 351 3.22 -21.82 6.53
N ALA A 352 2.44 -21.37 7.49
CA ALA A 352 2.20 -22.10 8.74
C ALA A 352 0.69 -22.15 9.06
N GLU A 353 0.23 -23.34 9.47
CA GLU A 353 -1.12 -23.57 9.98
C GLU A 353 -1.04 -23.97 11.46
N PHE A 354 -1.86 -23.32 12.29
CA PHE A 354 -1.88 -23.56 13.73
C PHE A 354 -3.19 -24.22 14.15
N GLY A 355 -3.11 -25.48 14.58
CA GLY A 355 -4.22 -26.18 15.22
C GLY A 355 -4.30 -25.85 16.70
N VAL A 356 -5.42 -25.28 17.16
CA VAL A 356 -5.59 -24.85 18.55
C VAL A 356 -6.60 -25.76 19.25
N ASN A 357 -6.25 -26.25 20.44
CA ASN A 357 -7.12 -27.16 21.19
C ASN A 357 -8.38 -26.43 21.69
N LYS A 358 -9.54 -26.80 21.16
CA LYS A 358 -10.84 -26.19 21.48
C LYS A 358 -11.20 -26.26 22.97
N SER A 359 -10.79 -27.30 23.69
CA SER A 359 -11.07 -27.39 25.13
C SER A 359 -10.26 -26.36 25.93
N ALA A 360 -9.06 -26.01 25.48
CA ALA A 360 -8.24 -24.96 26.09
C ALA A 360 -8.85 -23.56 25.85
N LEU A 361 -9.39 -23.30 24.65
CA LEU A 361 -10.17 -22.08 24.37
C LEU A 361 -11.41 -21.96 25.26
N ALA A 362 -12.14 -23.07 25.44
CA ALA A 362 -13.37 -23.09 26.24
C ALA A 362 -13.12 -22.91 27.75
N GLY A 363 -11.95 -23.33 28.25
CA GLY A 363 -11.57 -23.22 29.66
C GLY A 363 -10.88 -21.90 30.06
N ALA A 364 -10.53 -21.04 29.10
CA ALA A 364 -9.95 -19.73 29.40
C ALA A 364 -11.01 -18.80 30.01
N VAL A 365 -10.79 -18.38 31.26
CA VAL A 365 -11.63 -17.43 32.01
C VAL A 365 -11.17 -16.00 31.67
N ASP A 366 -12.11 -15.16 31.24
CA ASP A 366 -12.00 -13.71 30.95
C ASP A 366 -10.59 -13.25 30.53
N ALA A 367 -10.23 -13.53 29.28
CA ALA A 367 -8.99 -13.05 28.70
C ALA A 367 -9.11 -11.53 28.49
N VAL A 368 -8.41 -10.77 29.33
CA VAL A 368 -8.03 -9.34 29.21
C VAL A 368 -8.94 -8.52 28.27
N VAL A 369 -9.98 -7.90 28.83
CA VAL A 369 -10.73 -6.83 28.15
C VAL A 369 -9.73 -5.77 27.68
N GLY A 370 -9.64 -5.54 26.36
CA GLY A 370 -8.80 -4.49 25.78
C GLY A 370 -7.40 -4.88 25.31
N TYR A 371 -7.13 -6.16 24.97
CA TYR A 371 -5.88 -6.51 24.31
C TYR A 371 -5.72 -5.76 22.97
N ASN A 372 -4.55 -5.17 22.76
CA ASN A 372 -4.16 -4.53 21.51
C ASN A 372 -2.68 -4.82 21.28
N CYS A 373 -2.30 -5.22 20.07
CA CYS A 373 -0.90 -5.54 19.74
C CYS A 373 0.03 -4.37 20.10
N SER A 374 -0.37 -3.12 19.82
CA SER A 374 0.46 -1.92 19.98
C SER A 374 0.73 -1.52 21.44
N THR A 375 -0.12 -1.92 22.37
CA THR A 375 0.04 -1.64 23.82
C THR A 375 0.37 -2.90 24.62
N SER A 376 0.44 -4.05 23.96
CA SER A 376 0.82 -5.30 24.60
C SER A 376 2.30 -5.31 24.98
N GLY A 377 2.69 -6.20 25.89
CA GLY A 377 4.10 -6.51 26.15
C GLY A 377 4.76 -7.34 25.04
N GLY A 378 4.19 -7.37 23.83
CA GLY A 378 4.64 -8.17 22.70
C GLY A 378 4.65 -9.67 23.00
N ALA A 379 5.60 -10.38 22.40
CA ALA A 379 5.80 -11.82 22.59
C ALA A 379 6.14 -12.23 24.03
N ALA A 380 6.60 -11.28 24.87
CA ALA A 380 6.87 -11.52 26.28
C ALA A 380 5.60 -11.49 27.16
N GLY A 381 4.52 -10.84 26.69
CA GLY A 381 3.25 -10.74 27.38
C GLY A 381 2.44 -12.03 27.32
N ARG A 382 2.73 -12.99 28.21
CA ARG A 382 2.08 -14.31 28.21
C ARG A 382 0.63 -14.26 28.68
N GLY A 383 -0.26 -14.84 27.89
CA GLY A 383 -1.66 -15.09 28.23
C GLY A 383 -2.02 -16.57 28.11
N VAL A 384 -3.28 -16.89 28.40
CA VAL A 384 -3.78 -18.28 28.33
C VAL A 384 -3.84 -18.79 26.89
N LEU A 385 -4.17 -17.89 25.94
CA LEU A 385 -4.43 -18.23 24.53
C LEU A 385 -3.44 -17.57 23.56
N GLY A 386 -2.24 -17.25 24.04
CA GLY A 386 -1.19 -16.64 23.24
C GLY A 386 -0.12 -15.95 24.09
N PRO A 387 0.89 -15.37 23.46
CA PRO A 387 1.14 -15.36 22.02
C PRO A 387 1.64 -16.72 21.51
N PHE A 388 1.28 -17.09 20.28
CA PHE A 388 1.85 -18.24 19.56
C PHE A 388 2.02 -17.91 18.08
N GLY A 389 3.12 -18.34 17.47
CA GLY A 389 3.45 -17.97 16.09
C GLY A 389 4.89 -18.28 15.74
N LEU A 390 5.50 -17.41 14.94
CA LEU A 390 6.85 -17.55 14.43
C LEU A 390 7.79 -16.51 15.05
N LEU A 391 9.02 -16.93 15.33
CA LEU A 391 10.14 -16.02 15.54
C LEU A 391 10.95 -16.02 14.25
N VAL A 392 11.10 -14.85 13.64
CA VAL A 392 11.84 -14.62 12.39
C VAL A 392 12.97 -13.62 12.64
N LEU A 393 13.98 -13.63 11.76
CA LEU A 393 15.16 -12.76 11.90
C LEU A 393 15.74 -12.80 13.32
N ALA A 394 15.89 -14.02 13.86
CA ALA A 394 16.32 -14.26 15.22
C ALA A 394 17.72 -14.88 15.26
N ASP A 395 18.51 -14.53 16.28
CA ASP A 395 19.80 -15.14 16.56
C ASP A 395 19.66 -16.40 17.46
N ASP A 396 20.75 -17.16 17.58
CA ASP A 396 20.73 -18.48 18.23
C ASP A 396 20.38 -18.42 19.72
N ASP A 397 20.70 -17.32 20.41
CA ASP A 397 20.37 -17.10 21.82
C ASP A 397 19.09 -16.26 22.03
N LEU A 398 18.41 -15.89 20.94
CA LEU A 398 17.18 -15.06 20.93
C LEU A 398 17.37 -13.70 21.61
N SER A 399 18.59 -13.16 21.58
CA SER A 399 18.89 -11.80 21.99
C SER A 399 18.26 -10.78 21.04
N GLU A 400 18.20 -11.11 19.75
CA GLU A 400 17.47 -10.40 18.71
C GLU A 400 16.39 -11.31 18.12
N GLN A 401 15.18 -10.78 17.95
CA GLN A 401 14.10 -11.51 17.30
C GLN A 401 12.96 -10.59 16.91
N THR A 402 12.31 -10.95 15.80
CA THR A 402 11.02 -10.42 15.40
C THR A 402 9.96 -11.49 15.59
N ALA A 403 8.90 -11.20 16.33
CA ALA A 403 7.81 -12.16 16.55
C ALA A 403 6.59 -11.80 15.70
N VAL A 404 6.08 -12.77 14.94
CA VAL A 404 4.81 -12.67 14.21
C VAL A 404 3.88 -13.72 14.79
N TYR A 405 2.80 -13.30 15.45
CA TYR A 405 2.03 -14.19 16.29
C TYR A 405 0.54 -13.90 16.30
N PHE A 406 -0.22 -14.93 16.67
CA PHE A 406 -1.64 -14.82 16.99
C PHE A 406 -1.85 -14.74 18.50
N TYR A 407 -2.91 -14.04 18.89
CA TYR A 407 -3.40 -14.00 20.26
C TYR A 407 -4.93 -14.02 20.24
N PHE A 408 -5.55 -14.94 20.97
CA PHE A 408 -7.01 -14.96 21.11
C PHE A 408 -7.47 -14.25 22.36
N VAL A 409 -8.51 -13.44 22.22
CA VAL A 409 -9.24 -12.82 23.32
C VAL A 409 -10.64 -13.41 23.34
N ARG A 410 -11.12 -13.72 24.54
CA ARG A 410 -12.48 -14.18 24.75
C ARG A 410 -13.23 -13.11 25.52
N SER A 411 -14.26 -12.57 24.89
CA SER A 411 -15.14 -11.56 25.46
C SER A 411 -16.08 -12.17 26.50
N SER A 412 -16.66 -11.32 27.35
CA SER A 412 -17.61 -11.72 28.39
C SER A 412 -18.91 -12.32 27.83
N ASP A 413 -19.27 -12.01 26.58
CA ASP A 413 -20.39 -12.61 25.85
C ASP A 413 -20.06 -14.00 25.26
N GLY A 414 -18.82 -14.47 25.46
CA GLY A 414 -18.33 -15.75 24.96
C GLY A 414 -17.80 -15.72 23.53
N SER A 415 -17.86 -14.58 22.82
CA SER A 415 -17.24 -14.40 21.51
C SER A 415 -15.71 -14.45 21.60
N ILE A 416 -15.06 -14.85 20.51
CA ILE A 416 -13.61 -14.92 20.42
C ILE A 416 -13.16 -13.97 19.31
N SER A 417 -12.28 -13.02 19.64
CA SER A 417 -11.55 -12.23 18.66
C SER A 417 -10.13 -12.77 18.49
N THR A 418 -9.65 -12.71 17.26
CA THR A 418 -8.28 -13.11 16.91
C THR A 418 -7.48 -11.85 16.60
N HIS A 419 -6.36 -11.68 17.29
CA HIS A 419 -5.38 -10.64 17.00
C HIS A 419 -4.21 -11.27 16.27
N PHE A 420 -3.73 -10.60 15.22
CA PHE A 420 -2.51 -10.95 14.50
C PHE A 420 -1.52 -9.81 14.68
N CYS A 421 -0.39 -10.08 15.33
CA CYS A 421 0.54 -9.08 15.80
C CYS A 421 1.94 -9.30 15.20
N HIS A 422 2.62 -8.18 14.98
CA HIS A 422 4.04 -8.11 14.67
C HIS A 422 4.73 -7.33 15.81
N ASP A 423 5.67 -7.98 16.49
CA ASP A 423 6.42 -7.42 17.60
C ASP A 423 7.89 -7.23 17.24
N GLU A 424 8.30 -5.96 17.23
CA GLU A 424 9.64 -5.47 16.94
C GLU A 424 10.39 -4.99 18.21
N LEU A 425 9.83 -5.16 19.42
CA LEU A 425 10.44 -4.63 20.67
C LEU A 425 11.84 -5.19 20.96
N ARG A 426 12.14 -6.37 20.40
CA ARG A 426 13.45 -7.03 20.43
C ARG A 426 14.05 -7.22 19.03
N HIS A 427 13.52 -6.54 18.03
CA HIS A 427 14.19 -6.39 16.75
C HIS A 427 15.42 -5.48 16.96
N ALA A 428 16.51 -5.80 16.25
CA ALA A 428 17.83 -5.19 16.41
C ALA A 428 17.74 -3.70 16.78
N ARG A 429 18.05 -3.37 18.03
CA ARG A 429 18.24 -1.97 18.42
C ARG A 429 19.49 -1.49 17.69
N PRO A 430 19.48 -0.32 17.02
CA PRO A 430 20.74 0.28 16.63
C PRO A 430 21.58 0.38 17.90
N LEU A 431 22.75 -0.25 17.89
CA LEU A 431 23.72 -0.30 18.99
C LEU A 431 23.94 1.11 19.55
N ALA A 432 23.14 1.50 20.53
CA ALA A 432 23.58 2.36 21.60
C ALA A 432 24.36 1.44 22.51
N LEU A 433 25.67 1.40 22.28
CA LEU A 433 26.66 0.82 23.18
C LEU A 433 26.50 1.53 24.54
N LEU A 434 25.66 0.97 25.42
CA LEU A 434 25.60 1.32 26.82
C LEU A 434 25.81 0.04 27.61
N VAL A 435 27.08 -0.13 27.99
CA VAL A 435 27.47 -0.97 29.11
C VAL A 435 26.69 -0.50 30.33
N LEU A 436 25.84 -1.35 30.87
CA LEU A 436 25.46 -1.31 32.28
C LEU A 436 25.58 -2.73 32.82
N SER A 437 26.73 -2.96 33.47
CA SER A 437 26.82 -3.94 34.54
C SER A 437 25.78 -3.57 35.60
N HIS A 438 25.19 -4.57 36.27
CA HIS A 438 25.11 -4.60 37.73
C HIS A 438 24.87 -6.06 38.15
N LEU A 439 25.97 -6.68 38.59
CA LEU A 439 25.93 -7.76 39.57
C LEU A 439 25.36 -7.17 40.87
N SER A 440 24.38 -7.85 41.43
CA SER A 440 24.16 -7.89 42.87
C SER A 440 23.66 -9.28 43.23
N GLN A 441 24.61 -10.18 43.48
CA GLN A 441 24.41 -11.21 44.47
C GLN A 441 24.59 -10.55 45.84
N THR A 442 23.60 -10.69 46.71
CA THR A 442 23.87 -11.04 48.10
C THR A 442 22.80 -12.00 48.59
N THR A 443 23.25 -13.21 48.86
CA THR A 443 22.64 -14.21 49.73
C THR A 443 22.54 -13.70 51.17
N SER A 444 21.36 -13.83 51.78
CA SER A 444 21.11 -14.64 52.99
C SER A 444 19.62 -14.65 53.28
#